data_AF-A0A1B3Q5W1-F1
#
_entry.id   AF-A0A1B3Q5W1-F1
#
_cell.length_a   1.000
_cell.length_b   1.000
_cell.length_c   1.000
_cell.angle_alpha   90.00
_cell.angle_beta   90.00
_cell.angle_gamma   90.00
#
_symmetry.space_group_name_H-M   'P 1'
#
loop_
_entity.id
_entity.type
_entity.pdbx_description
1 polymer ?
#
loop_
_entity_poly.entity_id
_entity_poly.type
_entity_poly.pdbx_seq_one_letter_code
_entity_poly.pdbx_strand_id
1 'polypeptide(L)'
;MFHLPMLNFSPQQVAQVCETLEDSGDIERLGRFLWSLPVNPAASEALNKHESILRARAIVAYHTGNFRDLYHIVENNQFTKDSHAKLQAMWLEAHYQEAEKLRGRPLGPVDKYRVRKKFPLPRTIWDGEQKTHCFKERTRNLLREWYLQD
;
A
#
# COMPACT_ATOMS: atom_id res chain seq x y z
N MET A 1 2.72 32.94 -11.80
CA MET A 1 2.82 31.52 -12.18
C MET A 1 4.17 31.03 -11.68
N PHE A 2 4.20 30.18 -10.65
CA PHE A 2 5.46 29.59 -10.18
C PHE A 2 5.93 28.59 -11.21
N HIS A 3 7.00 28.91 -11.94
CA HIS A 3 7.65 27.98 -12.85
C HIS A 3 8.54 27.09 -11.98
N LEU A 4 8.01 25.91 -11.61
CA LEU A 4 8.86 24.88 -11.00
C LEU A 4 9.88 24.46 -12.07
N PRO A 5 11.19 24.49 -11.78
CA PRO A 5 12.18 23.98 -12.72
C PRO A 5 11.82 22.55 -13.06
N MET A 6 11.71 22.24 -14.35
CA MET A 6 11.55 20.88 -14.84
C MET A 6 12.83 20.11 -14.48
N LEU A 7 12.79 19.40 -13.35
CA LEU A 7 13.91 18.58 -12.91
C LEU A 7 13.90 17.29 -13.74
N ASN A 8 14.82 17.19 -14.72
CA ASN A 8 15.05 15.96 -15.46
C ASN A 8 15.84 14.96 -14.60
N PHE A 9 15.17 14.38 -13.60
CA PHE A 9 15.71 13.26 -12.85
C PHE A 9 15.54 11.95 -13.63
N SER A 10 16.51 11.05 -13.51
CA SER A 10 16.30 9.66 -13.91
C SER A 10 15.28 9.00 -12.97
N PRO A 11 14.53 7.98 -13.42
CA PRO A 11 13.60 7.25 -12.56
C PRO A 11 14.26 6.69 -11.28
N GLN A 12 15.53 6.27 -11.37
CA GLN A 12 16.31 5.81 -10.23
C GLN A 12 16.59 6.94 -9.22
N GLN A 13 16.89 8.15 -9.69
CA GLN A 13 17.08 9.31 -8.79
C GLN A 13 15.77 9.69 -8.11
N VAL A 14 14.65 9.64 -8.84
CA VAL A 14 13.32 9.90 -8.26
C VAL A 14 13.00 8.87 -7.17
N ALA A 15 13.27 7.59 -7.42
CA ALA A 15 13.10 6.53 -6.44
C ALA A 15 13.91 6.79 -5.15
N GLN A 16 15.19 7.14 -5.27
CA GLN A 16 16.05 7.41 -4.12
C GLN A 16 15.60 8.64 -3.31
N VAL A 17 15.11 9.69 -3.98
CA VAL A 17 14.52 10.86 -3.30
C VAL A 17 13.23 10.48 -2.57
N CYS A 18 12.39 9.64 -3.19
CA CYS A 18 11.16 9.14 -2.55
C CYS A 18 11.47 8.35 -1.28
N GLU A 19 12.46 7.45 -1.32
CA GLU A 19 12.90 6.67 -0.15
C GLU A 19 13.44 7.57 0.96
N THR A 20 14.29 8.54 0.62
CA THR A 20 14.87 9.46 1.61
C THR A 20 13.79 10.30 2.30
N LEU A 21 12.82 10.81 1.53
CA LEU A 21 11.71 11.60 2.07
C LEU A 21 10.74 10.73 2.89
N GLU A 22 10.48 9.50 2.44
CA GLU A 22 9.71 8.51 3.19
C GLU A 22 10.35 8.20 4.54
N ASP A 23 11.65 7.92 4.59
CA ASP A 23 12.40 7.59 5.81
C ASP A 23 12.48 8.76 6.79
N SER A 24 12.56 9.99 6.26
CA SER A 24 12.53 11.21 7.08
C SER A 24 11.15 11.53 7.67
N GLY A 25 10.08 10.89 7.16
CA GLY A 25 8.70 11.17 7.55
C GLY A 25 8.13 12.49 7.02
N ASP A 26 8.83 13.17 6.11
CA ASP A 26 8.40 14.46 5.52
C ASP A 26 7.41 14.24 4.36
N ILE A 27 6.20 13.83 4.71
CA ILE A 27 5.15 13.48 3.75
C ILE A 27 4.70 14.68 2.91
N GLU A 28 4.72 15.89 3.48
CA GLU A 28 4.37 17.10 2.72
C GLU A 28 5.38 17.38 1.61
N ARG A 29 6.69 17.31 1.91
CA ARG A 29 7.72 17.46 0.88
C ARG A 29 7.65 16.33 -0.14
N LEU A 30 7.37 15.10 0.29
CA LEU A 30 7.16 13.97 -0.61
C LEU A 30 6.01 14.23 -1.59
N GLY A 31 4.87 14.72 -1.11
CA GLY A 31 3.73 15.09 -1.94
C GLY A 31 4.05 16.19 -2.96
N ARG A 32 4.73 17.26 -2.51
CA ARG A 32 5.17 18.36 -3.41
C ARG A 32 6.17 17.86 -4.47
N PHE A 33 7.10 16.99 -4.07
CA PHE A 33 8.07 16.40 -5.00
C PHE A 33 7.37 15.54 -6.06
N LEU A 34 6.50 14.62 -5.65
CA LEU A 34 5.74 13.77 -6.58
C LEU A 34 4.86 14.59 -7.54
N TRP A 35 4.26 15.69 -7.06
CA TRP A 35 3.48 16.61 -7.89
C TRP A 35 4.34 17.37 -8.92
N SER A 36 5.61 17.61 -8.62
CA SER A 36 6.55 18.31 -9.51
C SER A 36 7.12 17.43 -10.63
N LEU A 37 6.90 16.11 -10.58
CA LEU A 37 7.43 15.18 -11.58
C LEU A 37 6.79 15.39 -12.96
N PRO A 38 7.54 15.11 -14.05
CA PRO A 38 7.02 15.26 -15.39
C PRO A 38 5.80 14.36 -15.62
N VAL A 39 4.72 14.95 -16.12
CA VAL A 39 3.44 14.27 -16.42
C VAL A 39 3.39 13.68 -17.82
N ASN A 40 4.48 13.71 -18.59
CA ASN A 40 4.45 13.12 -19.92
C ASN A 40 4.27 11.59 -19.83
N PRO A 41 3.56 10.94 -20.77
CA PRO A 41 3.22 9.52 -20.65
C PRO A 41 4.44 8.60 -20.53
N ALA A 42 5.50 8.87 -21.30
CA ALA A 42 6.70 8.04 -21.32
C ALA A 42 7.48 8.07 -19.99
N ALA A 43 7.63 9.26 -19.37
CA ALA A 43 8.27 9.35 -18.06
C ALA A 43 7.36 8.76 -16.98
N SER A 44 6.04 9.00 -17.04
CA SER A 44 5.10 8.43 -16.08
C SER A 44 5.16 6.89 -16.08
N GLU A 45 5.20 6.26 -17.25
CA GLU A 45 5.35 4.81 -17.37
C GLU A 45 6.69 4.32 -16.81
N ALA A 46 7.79 5.03 -17.10
CA ALA A 46 9.10 4.69 -16.56
C ALA A 46 9.15 4.80 -15.03
N LEU A 47 8.52 5.83 -14.45
CA LEU A 47 8.45 6.05 -13.01
C LEU A 47 7.57 4.98 -12.34
N ASN A 48 6.47 4.56 -12.97
CA ASN A 48 5.57 3.53 -12.44
C ASN A 48 6.20 2.13 -12.39
N LYS A 49 7.37 1.93 -13.01
CA LYS A 49 8.13 0.67 -12.89
C LYS A 49 8.89 0.56 -11.55
N HIS A 50 9.09 1.67 -10.85
CA HIS A 50 9.81 1.67 -9.58
C HIS A 50 8.84 1.55 -8.40
N GLU A 51 8.99 0.47 -7.64
CA GLU A 51 8.17 0.18 -6.48
C GLU A 51 8.21 1.30 -5.44
N SER A 52 9.37 1.89 -5.15
CA SER A 52 9.48 2.97 -4.16
C SER A 52 8.70 4.22 -4.54
N ILE A 53 8.58 4.52 -5.84
CA ILE A 53 7.76 5.64 -6.34
C ILE A 53 6.27 5.32 -6.14
N LEU A 54 5.84 4.10 -6.48
CA LEU A 54 4.46 3.66 -6.26
C LEU A 54 4.10 3.67 -4.77
N ARG A 55 4.99 3.16 -3.92
CA ARG A 55 4.84 3.17 -2.46
C ARG A 55 4.75 4.60 -1.92
N ALA A 56 5.62 5.50 -2.36
CA ALA A 56 5.57 6.91 -1.99
C ALA A 56 4.23 7.57 -2.38
N ARG A 57 3.71 7.28 -3.58
CA ARG A 57 2.38 7.76 -4.00
C ARG A 57 1.26 7.21 -3.13
N ALA A 58 1.32 5.92 -2.77
CA ALA A 58 0.36 5.31 -1.85
C ALA A 58 0.40 5.97 -0.46
N ILE A 59 1.59 6.28 0.07
CA ILE A 59 1.76 6.98 1.34
C ILE A 59 1.16 8.38 1.28
N VAL A 60 1.45 9.15 0.24
CA VAL A 60 0.86 10.49 0.07
C VAL A 60 -0.66 10.41 -0.07
N ALA A 61 -1.19 9.46 -0.83
CA ALA A 61 -2.63 9.23 -0.97
C ALA A 61 -3.29 8.90 0.38
N TYR A 62 -2.65 8.04 1.20
CA TYR A 62 -3.11 7.73 2.56
C TYR A 62 -3.16 8.97 3.46
N HIS A 63 -2.08 9.75 3.53
CA HIS A 63 -2.00 10.93 4.42
C HIS A 63 -2.89 12.10 3.98
N THR A 64 -3.19 12.21 2.68
CA THR A 64 -4.11 13.21 2.14
C THR A 64 -5.59 12.80 2.27
N GLY A 65 -5.86 11.57 2.73
CA GLY A 65 -7.22 11.01 2.80
C GLY A 65 -7.81 10.62 1.43
N ASN A 66 -7.00 10.61 0.38
CA ASN A 66 -7.40 10.13 -0.95
C ASN A 66 -7.27 8.60 -1.02
N PHE A 67 -8.15 7.91 -0.29
CA PHE A 67 -8.08 6.45 -0.19
C PHE A 67 -8.40 5.73 -1.50
N ARG A 68 -9.18 6.33 -2.40
CA ARG A 68 -9.45 5.76 -3.71
C ARG A 68 -8.17 5.55 -4.52
N ASP A 69 -7.27 6.53 -4.51
CA ASP A 69 -5.99 6.42 -5.22
C ASP A 69 -5.05 5.44 -4.51
N LEU A 70 -5.05 5.40 -3.17
CA LEU A 70 -4.33 4.37 -2.41
C LEU A 70 -4.78 2.97 -2.84
N TYR A 71 -6.08 2.70 -2.87
CA TYR A 71 -6.61 1.39 -3.26
C TYR A 71 -6.22 1.05 -4.70
N HIS A 72 -6.37 2.00 -5.61
CA HIS A 72 -5.99 1.80 -7.01
C HIS A 72 -4.51 1.44 -7.17
N ILE A 73 -3.60 2.16 -6.49
CA ILE A 73 -2.16 1.86 -6.56
C ILE A 73 -1.87 0.47 -6.00
N VAL A 74 -2.44 0.14 -4.84
CA VAL A 74 -2.19 -1.12 -4.15
C VAL A 74 -2.73 -2.30 -4.96
N GLU A 75 -3.91 -2.20 -5.56
CA GLU A 75 -4.55 -3.31 -6.29
C GLU A 75 -3.95 -3.58 -7.67
N ASN A 76 -3.35 -2.58 -8.31
CA ASN A 76 -2.93 -2.67 -9.72
C ASN A 76 -1.41 -2.84 -9.92
N ASN A 77 -0.62 -2.86 -8.84
CA ASN A 77 0.84 -2.98 -8.92
C ASN A 77 1.35 -4.09 -8.01
N GLN A 78 2.39 -4.81 -8.45
CA GLN A 78 3.04 -5.83 -7.63
C GLN A 78 4.07 -5.18 -6.71
N PHE A 79 4.09 -5.61 -5.45
CA PHE A 79 5.04 -5.13 -4.46
C PHE A 79 5.88 -6.28 -3.91
N THR A 80 7.12 -5.99 -3.55
CA THR A 80 8.00 -6.90 -2.83
C THR A 80 7.57 -7.04 -1.37
N LYS A 81 8.02 -8.13 -0.74
CA LYS A 81 7.67 -8.49 0.65
C LYS A 81 8.05 -7.42 1.66
N ASP A 82 9.11 -6.67 1.38
CA ASP A 82 9.61 -5.60 2.25
C ASP A 82 8.58 -4.46 2.37
N SER A 83 7.83 -4.18 1.30
CA SER A 83 6.77 -3.16 1.29
C SER A 83 5.42 -3.67 1.79
N HIS A 84 5.18 -5.00 1.80
CA HIS A 84 3.88 -5.58 2.13
C HIS A 84 3.37 -5.13 3.49
N ALA A 85 4.18 -5.23 4.55
CA ALA A 85 3.74 -4.91 5.91
C ALA A 85 3.20 -3.47 6.03
N LYS A 86 3.89 -2.51 5.39
CA LYS A 86 3.50 -1.10 5.38
C LYS A 86 2.22 -0.86 4.57
N LEU A 87 2.13 -1.44 3.39
CA LEU A 87 0.95 -1.30 2.52
C LEU A 87 -0.30 -1.98 3.11
N GLN A 88 -0.13 -3.14 3.75
CA GLN A 88 -1.21 -3.83 4.46
C GLN A 88 -1.74 -2.99 5.62
N ALA A 89 -0.86 -2.35 6.39
CA ALA A 89 -1.27 -1.45 7.46
C ALA A 89 -2.09 -0.27 6.91
N MET A 90 -1.58 0.43 5.90
CA MET A 90 -2.29 1.56 5.28
C MET A 90 -3.64 1.14 4.68
N TRP A 91 -3.72 -0.01 4.00
CA TRP A 91 -4.95 -0.56 3.45
C TRP A 91 -6.03 -0.75 4.54
N LEU A 92 -5.66 -1.40 5.64
CA LEU A 92 -6.58 -1.68 6.74
C LEU A 92 -6.99 -0.40 7.47
N GLU A 93 -6.04 0.48 7.76
CA GLU A 93 -6.29 1.75 8.44
C GLU A 93 -7.17 2.67 7.61
N ALA A 94 -6.94 2.78 6.30
CA ALA A 94 -7.78 3.57 5.40
C ALA A 94 -9.25 3.10 5.44
N HIS A 95 -9.48 1.79 5.29
CA HIS A 95 -10.84 1.25 5.38
C HIS A 95 -11.47 1.40 6.78
N TYR A 96 -10.68 1.34 7.85
CA TYR A 96 -11.16 1.65 9.19
C TYR A 96 -11.56 3.11 9.32
N GLN A 97 -10.75 4.05 8.85
CA GLN A 97 -11.05 5.48 8.89
C GLN A 97 -12.31 5.82 8.10
N GLU A 98 -12.50 5.25 6.91
CA GLU A 98 -13.73 5.43 6.13
C GLU A 98 -14.97 4.90 6.87
N ALA A 99 -14.84 3.72 7.48
CA ALA A 99 -15.94 3.10 8.23
C ALA A 99 -16.24 3.84 9.55
N GLU A 100 -15.24 4.39 10.23
CA GLU A 100 -15.40 5.27 11.40
C GLU A 100 -16.12 6.56 11.01
N LYS A 101 -15.67 7.20 9.92
CA LYS A 101 -16.27 8.43 9.39
C LYS A 101 -17.73 8.21 9.00
N LEU A 102 -18.06 7.09 8.35
CA LEU A 102 -19.43 6.75 7.97
C LEU A 102 -20.33 6.50 9.19
N ARG A 103 -19.78 5.92 10.26
CA ARG A 103 -20.54 5.58 11.47
C ARG A 103 -20.62 6.71 12.49
N GLY A 104 -19.74 7.71 12.40
CA GLY A 104 -19.64 8.81 13.37
C GLY A 104 -19.18 8.37 14.76
N ARG A 105 -18.54 7.20 14.89
CA ARG A 105 -18.02 6.67 16.16
C ARG A 105 -16.80 5.75 15.92
N PRO A 106 -15.93 5.56 16.93
CA PRO A 106 -14.81 4.63 16.85
C PRO A 106 -15.26 3.18 16.59
N LEU A 107 -14.48 2.42 15.81
CA LEU A 107 -14.78 1.02 15.53
C LEU A 107 -14.33 0.11 16.68
N GLY A 108 -15.26 -0.68 17.19
CA GLY A 108 -14.95 -1.79 18.09
C GLY A 108 -14.32 -3.00 17.35
N PRO A 109 -13.78 -3.99 18.09
CA PRO A 109 -13.14 -5.17 17.50
C PRO A 109 -14.00 -5.93 16.48
N VAL A 110 -15.30 -6.04 16.76
CA VAL A 110 -16.27 -6.70 15.86
C VAL A 110 -16.47 -5.94 14.56
N ASP A 111 -16.54 -4.61 14.62
CA ASP A 111 -16.68 -3.79 13.42
C ASP A 111 -15.39 -3.84 12.58
N LYS A 112 -14.21 -3.80 13.20
CA LYS A 112 -12.92 -3.99 12.51
C LYS A 112 -12.80 -5.36 11.85
N TYR A 113 -13.35 -6.41 12.46
CA TYR A 113 -13.46 -7.73 11.83
C TYR A 113 -14.37 -7.70 10.58
N ARG A 114 -15.55 -7.06 10.67
CA ARG A 114 -16.46 -6.92 9.53
C ARG A 114 -15.81 -6.17 8.36
N VAL A 115 -15.06 -5.11 8.65
CA VAL A 115 -14.33 -4.35 7.63
C VAL A 115 -13.28 -5.24 6.93
N ARG A 116 -12.44 -5.96 7.69
CA ARG A 116 -11.46 -6.91 7.12
C ARG A 116 -12.08 -7.99 6.26
N LYS A 117 -13.26 -8.49 6.66
CA LYS A 117 -13.99 -9.51 5.89
C LYS A 117 -14.55 -8.92 4.59
N LYS A 118 -15.03 -7.68 4.62
CA LYS A 118 -15.58 -6.99 3.44
C LYS A 118 -14.48 -6.56 2.46
N PHE A 119 -13.34 -6.12 2.98
CA PHE A 119 -12.20 -5.62 2.22
C PHE A 119 -10.93 -6.42 2.60
N PRO A 120 -10.81 -7.67 2.09
CA PRO A 120 -9.60 -8.46 2.33
C PRO A 120 -8.38 -7.80 1.67
N LEU A 121 -7.18 -8.18 2.13
CA LEU A 121 -5.94 -7.71 1.51
C LEU A 121 -5.86 -8.17 0.04
N PRO A 122 -5.50 -7.30 -0.89
CA PRO A 122 -5.33 -7.69 -2.29
C PRO A 122 -4.07 -8.53 -2.47
N ARG A 123 -4.08 -9.42 -3.48
CA ARG A 123 -2.98 -10.38 -3.74
C ARG A 123 -1.64 -9.71 -4.08
N THR A 124 -1.69 -8.46 -4.51
CA THR A 124 -0.52 -7.61 -4.81
C THR A 124 0.36 -7.30 -3.61
N ILE A 125 -0.23 -7.31 -2.40
CA ILE A 125 0.46 -7.06 -1.14
C ILE A 125 0.26 -8.20 -0.14
N TRP A 126 -0.26 -9.35 -0.58
CA TRP A 126 -0.50 -10.50 0.28
C TRP A 126 -0.39 -11.82 -0.47
N ASP A 127 0.52 -12.67 -0.02
CA ASP A 127 0.78 -14.02 -0.57
C ASP A 127 -0.37 -15.02 -0.33
N GLY A 128 -1.49 -14.62 0.29
CA GLY A 128 -2.65 -15.47 0.53
C GLY A 128 -2.51 -16.47 1.68
N GLU A 129 -1.37 -16.52 2.37
CA GLU A 129 -1.16 -17.43 3.51
C GLU A 129 -2.06 -17.01 4.70
N GLN A 130 -3.18 -17.70 4.90
CA GLN A 130 -4.04 -17.48 6.06
C GLN A 130 -3.42 -18.10 7.32
N LYS A 131 -3.11 -17.28 8.32
CA LYS A 131 -2.86 -17.74 9.69
C LYS A 131 -4.20 -17.99 10.40
N THR A 132 -4.78 -19.16 10.23
CA THR A 132 -5.87 -19.64 11.09
C THR A 132 -5.29 -20.19 12.39
N HIS A 133 -5.41 -19.39 13.46
CA HIS A 133 -5.18 -19.55 14.92
C HIS A 133 -4.27 -20.65 15.51
N CYS A 134 -3.95 -21.77 14.87
CA CYS A 134 -2.95 -22.73 15.37
C CYS A 134 -1.82 -22.98 14.37
N PHE A 135 -2.08 -22.93 13.05
CA PHE A 135 -1.10 -23.34 12.05
C PHE A 135 -1.21 -22.56 10.74
N LYS A 136 -0.06 -22.37 10.06
CA LYS A 136 0.01 -21.96 8.65
C LYS A 136 -0.70 -23.01 7.78
N GLU A 137 -1.30 -22.58 6.67
CA GLU A 137 -2.04 -23.46 5.76
C GLU A 137 -1.22 -24.65 5.27
N ARG A 138 0.07 -24.43 4.98
CA ARG A 138 1.01 -25.50 4.60
C ARG A 138 1.12 -26.61 5.66
N THR A 139 1.24 -26.22 6.93
CA THR A 139 1.30 -27.16 8.05
C THR A 139 -0.04 -27.88 8.26
N ARG A 140 -1.16 -27.19 8.01
CA ARG A 140 -2.50 -27.79 8.09
C ARG A 140 -2.71 -28.88 7.04
N ASN A 141 -2.26 -28.64 5.80
CA ASN A 141 -2.39 -29.62 4.72
C ASN A 141 -1.53 -30.86 5.00
N LEU A 142 -0.29 -30.67 5.47
CA LEU A 142 0.57 -31.78 5.90
C LEU A 142 -0.06 -32.62 7.02
N LEU A 143 -0.64 -31.97 8.04
CA LEU A 143 -1.32 -32.66 9.13
C LEU A 143 -2.59 -33.40 8.66
N ARG A 144 -3.33 -32.86 7.69
CA ARG A 144 -4.50 -33.52 7.09
C ARG A 144 -4.11 -34.74 6.25
N GLU A 145 -3.06 -34.63 5.45
CA GLU A 145 -2.56 -35.73 4.61
C GLU A 145 -2.16 -36.93 5.49
N TRP A 146 -1.46 -36.69 6.59
CA TRP A 146 -1.10 -37.74 7.55
C TRP A 146 -2.30 -38.34 8.30
N TYR A 147 -3.30 -37.53 8.66
CA TYR A 147 -4.49 -38.02 9.36
C TYR A 147 -5.37 -38.95 8.50
N LEU A 148 -5.36 -38.77 7.17
CA LEU A 148 -6.15 -39.58 6.22
C LEU A 148 -5.39 -40.83 5.73
N GLN A 149 -4.14 -41.02 6.16
CA GLN A 149 -3.33 -42.21 5.84
C GLN A 149 -3.45 -43.31 6.91
N ASP A 150 -4.14 -43.04 8.02
CA ASP A 150 -4.54 -43.99 9.06
C ASP A 150 -6.03 -44.38 8.84
#